data_AF-K1ULP5-F1
#
_entry.id   AF-K1ULP5-F1
#
_cell.length_a   1.000
_cell.length_b   1.000
_cell.length_c   1.000
_cell.angle_alpha   90.00
_cell.angle_beta   90.00
_cell.angle_gamma   90.00
#
_symmetry.space_group_name_H-M   'P 1'
#
loop_
_entity.id
_entity.type
_entity.pdbx_description
1 polymer ?
#
loop_
_entity_poly.entity_id
_entity_poly.type
_entity_poly.pdbx_seq_one_letter_code
_entity_poly.pdbx_strand_id
1 'polypeptide(L)'
;MQRLEGLLRKAVQDYEMIAPGDRVCVGVSGGKDSVALTVALGHLRRYLGVPFEVMAVTLDPRFGGAEADYQPLADLFAQEGIPYEIRRTDIGPVVFDYRKEPNPCALCAKMRRGALHAAAQELDCNKVALGHHLDDAVETFYMNLWREGRIGCFSPVTYLDQRNITLIRPMIFATESEVKSAVYHAGLPIIKAAARLMAP
;
A
#
# COMPACT_ATOMS: atom_id res chain seq x y z
N MET A 1 9.24 13.86 -7.30
CA MET A 1 8.29 13.90 -6.17
C MET A 1 7.17 14.92 -6.35
N GLN A 2 7.46 16.21 -6.56
CA GLN A 2 6.43 17.27 -6.68
C GLN A 2 5.23 16.94 -7.57
N ARG A 3 5.46 16.35 -8.75
CA ARG A 3 4.38 15.96 -9.67
C ARG A 3 3.44 14.92 -9.05
N LEU A 4 3.99 13.85 -8.48
CA LEU A 4 3.24 12.79 -7.79
C LEU A 4 2.45 13.36 -6.61
N GLU A 5 3.09 14.19 -5.79
CA GLU A 5 2.49 14.85 -4.63
C GLU A 5 1.34 15.78 -5.01
N GLY A 6 1.45 16.50 -6.13
CA GLY A 6 0.37 17.35 -6.63
C GLY A 6 -0.87 16.55 -7.03
N LEU A 7 -0.67 15.40 -7.69
CA LEU A 7 -1.76 14.49 -8.05
C LEU A 7 -2.37 13.81 -6.83
N LEU A 8 -1.53 13.41 -5.89
CA LEU A 8 -1.94 12.80 -4.63
C LEU A 8 -2.77 13.77 -3.80
N ARG A 9 -2.30 15.02 -3.65
CA ARG A 9 -3.05 16.09 -2.99
C ARG A 9 -4.42 16.29 -3.65
N LYS A 10 -4.45 16.38 -4.98
CA LYS A 10 -5.70 16.55 -5.73
C LYS A 10 -6.69 15.42 -5.42
N ALA A 11 -6.23 14.16 -5.47
CA ALA A 11 -7.08 13.01 -5.14
C ALA A 11 -7.58 13.04 -3.68
N VAL A 12 -6.71 13.38 -2.73
CA VAL A 12 -7.08 13.48 -1.31
C VAL A 12 -8.16 14.55 -1.09
N GLN A 13 -8.09 15.67 -1.79
CA GLN A 13 -9.07 16.77 -1.69
C GLN A 13 -10.37 16.46 -2.45
N ASP A 14 -10.29 16.02 -3.70
CA ASP A 14 -11.45 15.75 -4.57
C ASP A 14 -12.36 14.64 -4.00
N TYR A 15 -11.78 13.68 -3.26
CA TYR A 15 -12.49 12.54 -2.67
C TYR A 15 -12.56 12.59 -1.14
N GLU A 16 -12.20 13.72 -0.51
CA GLU A 16 -12.27 13.91 0.94
C GLU A 16 -11.63 12.74 1.74
N MET A 17 -10.47 12.26 1.27
CA MET A 17 -9.88 11.02 1.77
C MET A 17 -9.37 11.11 3.20
N ILE A 18 -9.04 12.33 3.66
CA ILE A 18 -8.38 12.59 4.95
C ILE A 18 -9.06 13.77 5.65
N ALA A 19 -9.34 13.60 6.92
CA ALA A 19 -9.97 14.53 7.84
C ALA A 19 -9.08 14.75 9.08
N PRO A 20 -9.30 15.85 9.85
CA PRO A 20 -8.56 16.11 11.08
C PRO A 20 -8.65 14.95 12.08
N GLY A 21 -7.51 14.55 12.64
CA GLY A 21 -7.40 13.47 13.62
C GLY A 21 -7.27 12.07 13.02
N ASP A 22 -7.24 11.94 11.69
CA ASP A 22 -7.06 10.66 11.05
C ASP A 22 -5.70 10.04 11.31
N ARG A 23 -5.70 8.71 11.47
CA ARG A 23 -4.50 7.86 11.51
C ARG A 23 -4.50 6.94 10.30
N VAL A 24 -3.59 7.21 9.37
CA VAL A 24 -3.51 6.53 8.08
C VAL A 24 -2.42 5.47 8.11
N CYS A 25 -2.81 4.20 8.09
CA CYS A 25 -1.90 3.07 7.95
C CYS A 25 -1.55 2.85 6.47
N VAL A 26 -0.27 2.67 6.14
CA VAL A 26 0.21 2.33 4.79
C VAL A 26 0.88 0.96 4.83
N GLY A 27 0.35 0.02 4.05
CA GLY A 27 0.98 -1.30 3.88
C GLY A 27 2.18 -1.21 2.93
N VAL A 28 3.39 -1.29 3.48
CA VAL A 28 4.64 -1.17 2.71
C VAL A 28 5.16 -2.54 2.32
N SER A 29 5.00 -2.90 1.05
CA SER A 29 5.51 -4.17 0.49
C SER A 29 7.00 -4.10 0.13
N GLY A 30 7.58 -2.90 0.14
CA GLY A 30 8.92 -2.61 -0.37
C GLY A 30 8.97 -2.34 -1.87
N GLY A 31 7.83 -2.48 -2.57
CA GLY A 31 7.70 -2.07 -3.96
C GLY A 31 7.58 -0.55 -4.14
N LYS A 32 7.93 -0.10 -5.34
CA LYS A 32 7.99 1.32 -5.75
C LYS A 32 6.75 2.11 -5.33
N ASP A 33 5.56 1.55 -5.54
CA ASP A 33 4.28 2.24 -5.36
C ASP A 33 3.99 2.47 -3.87
N SER A 34 4.23 1.44 -3.03
CA SER A 34 4.02 1.54 -1.58
C SER A 34 5.02 2.49 -0.90
N VAL A 35 6.27 2.50 -1.35
CA VAL A 35 7.31 3.40 -0.83
C VAL A 35 7.00 4.84 -1.24
N ALA A 36 6.69 5.09 -2.52
CA ALA A 36 6.34 6.41 -3.03
C ALA A 36 5.10 6.98 -2.33
N LEU A 37 4.06 6.16 -2.15
CA LEU A 37 2.85 6.56 -1.42
C LEU A 37 3.15 7.00 0.02
N THR A 38 3.97 6.22 0.72
CA THR A 38 4.31 6.49 2.13
C THR A 38 5.05 7.82 2.26
N VAL A 39 6.10 8.03 1.46
CA VAL A 39 6.87 9.27 1.45
C VAL A 39 5.99 10.46 1.05
N ALA A 40 5.19 10.32 -0.01
CA ALA A 40 4.33 11.40 -0.49
C ALA A 40 3.24 11.79 0.55
N LEU A 41 2.67 10.84 1.28
CA LEU A 41 1.76 11.13 2.40
C LEU A 41 2.48 11.83 3.56
N GLY A 42 3.70 11.39 3.89
CA GLY A 42 4.54 12.03 4.91
C GLY A 42 4.86 13.49 4.58
N HIS A 43 5.14 13.78 3.31
CA HIS A 43 5.32 15.15 2.81
C HIS A 43 4.01 15.93 2.85
N LEU A 44 2.91 15.35 2.35
CA LEU A 44 1.59 15.99 2.31
C LEU A 44 1.13 16.44 3.69
N ARG A 45 1.40 15.64 4.74
CA ARG A 45 1.14 15.99 6.15
C ARG A 45 1.70 17.36 6.54
N ARG A 46 2.82 17.79 5.95
CA ARG A 46 3.50 19.06 6.28
C ARG A 46 2.79 20.29 5.73
N TYR A 47 2.01 20.17 4.65
CA TYR A 47 1.44 21.32 3.93
C TYR A 47 -0.03 21.19 3.52
N LEU A 48 -0.71 20.08 3.79
CA LEU A 48 -2.13 19.91 3.48
C LEU A 48 -3.04 20.85 4.29
N GLY A 49 -2.59 21.29 5.47
CA GLY A 49 -3.40 22.09 6.41
C GLY A 49 -4.43 21.28 7.19
N VAL A 50 -4.44 19.95 7.04
CA VAL A 50 -5.28 19.02 7.80
C VAL A 50 -4.35 18.20 8.72
N PRO A 51 -4.58 18.18 10.04
CA PRO A 51 -3.74 17.39 10.95
C PRO A 51 -4.13 15.90 10.86
N PHE A 52 -3.19 15.07 10.39
CA PHE A 52 -3.33 13.61 10.35
C PHE A 52 -1.98 12.94 10.59
N GLU A 53 -2.00 11.66 10.94
CA GLU A 53 -0.82 10.85 11.16
C GLU A 53 -0.69 9.78 10.07
N VAL A 54 0.56 9.38 9.80
CA VAL A 54 0.90 8.31 8.86
C VAL A 54 1.67 7.26 9.63
N MET A 55 1.25 6.00 9.54
CA MET A 55 1.91 4.85 10.12
C MET A 55 2.25 3.86 9.01
N ALA A 56 3.53 3.58 8.81
CA ALA A 56 3.98 2.61 7.82
C ALA A 56 4.08 1.22 8.46
N VAL A 57 3.52 0.20 7.81
CA VAL A 57 3.58 -1.18 8.29
C VAL A 57 4.02 -2.10 7.17
N THR A 58 5.10 -2.84 7.40
CA THR A 58 5.50 -3.94 6.52
C THR A 58 5.06 -5.26 7.12
N LEU A 59 4.35 -6.06 6.32
CA LEU A 59 4.06 -7.45 6.64
C LEU A 59 5.07 -8.33 5.92
N ASP A 60 6.03 -8.88 6.67
CA ASP A 60 6.96 -9.84 6.10
C ASP A 60 6.30 -11.23 6.05
N PRO A 61 6.06 -11.79 4.85
CA PRO A 61 5.52 -13.13 4.70
C PRO A 61 6.50 -14.25 5.09
N ARG A 62 7.80 -13.97 5.28
CA ARG A 62 8.84 -14.96 5.55
C ARG A 62 8.87 -16.10 4.51
N PHE A 63 8.91 -15.73 3.23
CA PHE A 63 9.00 -16.72 2.16
C PHE A 63 10.26 -17.59 2.32
N GLY A 64 10.09 -18.91 2.25
CA GLY A 64 11.19 -19.86 2.49
C GLY A 64 11.68 -19.91 3.93
N GLY A 65 10.90 -19.40 4.88
CA GLY A 65 11.27 -19.32 6.29
C GLY A 65 12.33 -18.25 6.60
N ALA A 66 12.70 -17.42 5.62
CA ALA A 66 13.70 -16.37 5.78
C ALA A 66 13.04 -15.01 5.99
N GLU A 67 13.63 -14.20 6.89
CA GLU A 67 13.23 -12.81 7.07
C GLU A 67 13.87 -11.93 6.01
N ALA A 68 13.08 -11.09 5.35
CA ALA A 68 13.61 -10.10 4.43
C ALA A 68 14.22 -8.91 5.19
N ASP A 69 15.27 -8.35 4.62
CA ASP A 69 15.91 -7.13 5.12
C ASP A 69 15.12 -5.90 4.66
N TYR A 70 14.55 -5.19 5.64
CA TYR A 70 13.80 -3.95 5.44
C TYR A 70 14.52 -2.71 6.00
N GLN A 71 15.78 -2.84 6.40
CA GLN A 71 16.56 -1.75 7.00
C GLN A 71 16.58 -0.47 6.12
N PRO A 72 16.77 -0.57 4.78
CA PRO A 72 16.75 0.64 3.95
C PRO A 72 15.44 1.43 4.01
N LEU A 73 14.30 0.75 4.24
CA LEU A 73 13.02 1.42 4.41
C LEU A 73 12.87 2.03 5.80
N ALA A 74 13.38 1.34 6.84
CA ALA A 74 13.40 1.89 8.19
C ALA A 74 14.21 3.19 8.24
N ASP A 75 15.38 3.23 7.60
CA ASP A 75 16.22 4.41 7.52
C ASP A 75 15.52 5.55 6.77
N LEU A 76 14.88 5.26 5.63
CA LEU A 76 14.11 6.22 4.86
C LEU A 76 12.96 6.82 5.67
N PHE A 77 12.14 5.98 6.30
CA PHE A 77 10.97 6.46 7.05
C PHE A 77 11.35 7.20 8.33
N ALA A 78 12.46 6.82 8.97
CA ALA A 78 13.03 7.60 10.07
C ALA A 78 13.45 9.00 9.62
N GLN A 79 14.11 9.13 8.46
CA GLN A 79 14.48 10.43 7.88
C GLN A 79 13.26 11.29 7.57
N GLU A 80 12.16 10.68 7.12
CA GLU A 80 10.91 11.39 6.82
C GLU A 80 10.04 11.70 8.05
N GLY A 81 10.42 11.18 9.23
CA GLY A 81 9.66 11.31 10.47
C GLY A 81 8.33 10.54 10.43
N ILE A 82 8.33 9.36 9.82
CA ILE A 82 7.19 8.46 9.68
C ILE A 82 7.42 7.23 10.58
N PRO A 83 6.57 6.97 11.58
CA PRO A 83 6.60 5.73 12.34
C PRO A 83 6.50 4.50 11.43
N TYR A 84 7.34 3.51 11.69
CA TYR A 84 7.45 2.30 10.88
C TYR A 84 7.51 1.05 11.74
N GLU A 85 6.68 0.05 11.44
CA GLU A 85 6.66 -1.25 12.10
C GLU A 85 6.82 -2.39 11.08
N ILE A 86 7.71 -3.34 11.40
CA ILE A 86 7.86 -4.58 10.63
C ILE A 86 7.19 -5.71 11.43
N ARG A 87 6.15 -6.31 10.85
CA ARG A 87 5.44 -7.46 11.42
C ARG A 87 5.77 -8.71 10.64
N ARG A 88 6.46 -9.64 11.30
CA ARG A 88 6.78 -10.95 10.74
C ARG A 88 5.53 -11.84 10.82
N THR A 89 5.23 -12.55 9.73
CA THR A 89 4.05 -13.41 9.62
C THR A 89 4.43 -14.81 9.14
N ASP A 90 3.52 -15.76 9.30
CA ASP A 90 3.65 -17.14 8.78
C ASP A 90 2.98 -17.33 7.41
N ILE A 91 2.72 -16.26 6.68
CA ILE A 91 1.98 -16.34 5.40
C ILE A 91 2.75 -17.19 4.38
N GLY A 92 4.06 -17.01 4.26
CA GLY A 92 4.92 -17.77 3.35
C GLY A 92 4.84 -19.26 3.62
N PRO A 93 5.19 -19.73 4.84
CA PRO A 93 5.06 -21.12 5.20
C PRO A 93 3.65 -21.67 4.99
N VAL A 94 2.60 -20.96 5.45
CA VAL A 94 1.19 -21.41 5.29
C VAL A 94 0.80 -21.63 3.83
N VAL A 95 1.19 -20.71 2.95
CA VAL A 95 0.82 -20.75 1.53
C VAL A 95 1.58 -21.85 0.80
N PHE A 96 2.90 -21.97 1.02
CA PHE A 96 3.79 -22.81 0.21
C PHE A 96 4.07 -24.21 0.81
N ASP A 97 4.05 -24.34 2.14
CA ASP A 97 4.42 -25.60 2.81
C ASP A 97 3.19 -26.37 3.31
N TYR A 98 2.17 -25.68 3.82
CA TYR A 98 1.02 -26.33 4.46
C TYR A 98 -0.20 -26.48 3.54
N ARG A 99 -0.76 -25.37 3.03
CA ARG A 99 -2.03 -25.43 2.28
C ARG A 99 -1.88 -25.90 0.84
N LYS A 100 -0.84 -25.42 0.13
CA LYS A 100 -0.56 -25.75 -1.27
C LYS A 100 -1.79 -25.65 -2.18
N GLU A 101 -2.60 -24.61 -1.98
CA GLU A 101 -3.79 -24.35 -2.81
C GLU A 101 -3.37 -24.12 -4.28
N PRO A 102 -4.23 -24.45 -5.26
CA PRO A 102 -3.90 -24.31 -6.68
C PRO A 102 -3.59 -22.86 -7.10
N ASN A 103 -4.06 -21.87 -6.33
CA ASN A 103 -3.78 -20.45 -6.54
C ASN A 103 -3.08 -19.82 -5.33
N PRO A 104 -1.79 -20.13 -5.07
CA PRO A 104 -1.08 -19.70 -3.87
C PRO A 104 -0.97 -18.17 -3.77
N CYS A 105 -0.85 -17.47 -4.91
CA CYS A 105 -0.80 -16.01 -4.96
C CYS A 105 -2.10 -15.35 -4.48
N ALA A 106 -3.26 -15.94 -4.81
CA ALA A 106 -4.56 -15.41 -4.41
C ALA A 106 -4.78 -15.55 -2.90
N LEU A 107 -4.42 -16.71 -2.34
CA LEU A 107 -4.44 -16.96 -0.90
C LEU A 107 -3.48 -16.01 -0.16
N CYS A 108 -2.25 -15.88 -0.64
CA CYS A 108 -1.26 -14.98 -0.06
C CYS A 108 -1.76 -13.53 -0.04
N ALA A 109 -2.34 -13.04 -1.14
CA ALA A 109 -2.91 -11.70 -1.20
C ALA A 109 -4.07 -11.51 -0.21
N LYS A 110 -4.94 -12.51 -0.05
CA LYS A 110 -6.04 -12.49 0.94
C LYS A 110 -5.50 -12.42 2.37
N MET A 111 -4.52 -13.25 2.71
CA MET A 111 -3.91 -13.27 4.04
C MET A 111 -3.19 -11.96 4.36
N ARG A 112 -2.40 -11.40 3.43
CA ARG A 112 -1.73 -10.11 3.63
C ARG A 112 -2.71 -8.97 3.86
N ARG A 113 -3.81 -8.90 3.09
CA ARG A 113 -4.86 -7.89 3.34
C ARG A 113 -5.48 -8.05 4.72
N GLY A 114 -5.80 -9.28 5.11
CA GLY A 114 -6.37 -9.58 6.42
C GLY A 114 -5.46 -9.15 7.57
N ALA A 115 -4.16 -9.44 7.46
CA ALA A 115 -3.15 -9.03 8.44
C ALA A 115 -2.91 -7.52 8.45
N LEU A 116 -2.98 -6.84 7.29
CA LEU A 116 -2.80 -5.39 7.22
C LEU A 116 -3.94 -4.66 7.93
N HIS A 117 -5.18 -5.11 7.71
CA HIS A 117 -6.33 -4.53 8.38
C HIS A 117 -6.30 -4.80 9.89
N ALA A 118 -5.86 -5.99 10.33
CA ALA A 118 -5.68 -6.27 11.76
C ALA A 118 -4.61 -5.35 12.37
N ALA A 119 -3.47 -5.18 11.69
CA ALA A 119 -2.43 -4.27 12.13
C ALA A 119 -2.89 -2.82 12.21
N ALA A 120 -3.69 -2.36 11.24
CA ALA A 120 -4.28 -1.03 11.28
C ALA A 120 -5.19 -0.86 12.51
N GLN A 121 -6.02 -1.85 12.87
CA GLN A 121 -6.87 -1.78 14.06
C GLN A 121 -6.07 -1.75 15.36
N GLU A 122 -5.04 -2.59 15.48
CA GLU A 122 -4.18 -2.64 16.66
C GLU A 122 -3.38 -1.34 16.87
N LEU A 123 -3.06 -0.63 15.79
CA LEU A 123 -2.36 0.66 15.79
C LEU A 123 -3.31 1.85 15.83
N ASP A 124 -4.60 1.62 16.07
CA ASP A 124 -5.64 2.65 16.15
C ASP A 124 -5.72 3.52 14.87
N CYS A 125 -5.46 2.90 13.71
CA CYS A 125 -5.58 3.53 12.41
C CYS A 125 -6.99 3.34 11.86
N ASN A 126 -7.70 4.43 11.66
CA ASN A 126 -9.04 4.42 11.06
C ASN A 126 -9.01 4.39 9.53
N LYS A 127 -7.86 4.62 8.90
CA LYS A 127 -7.68 4.60 7.45
C LYS A 127 -6.54 3.68 7.02
N VAL A 128 -6.70 3.04 5.87
CA VAL A 128 -5.63 2.28 5.20
C VAL A 128 -5.43 2.81 3.78
N ALA A 129 -4.24 3.33 3.50
CA ALA A 129 -3.88 3.78 2.17
C ALA A 129 -3.27 2.65 1.35
N LEU A 130 -3.75 2.50 0.11
CA LEU A 130 -3.28 1.49 -0.83
C LEU A 130 -2.55 2.15 -2.00
N GLY A 131 -1.47 1.50 -2.44
CA GLY A 131 -0.58 1.95 -3.51
C GLY A 131 -1.17 1.90 -4.92
N HIS A 132 -2.49 1.91 -5.09
CA HIS A 132 -3.12 1.77 -6.40
C HIS A 132 -3.09 3.09 -7.17
N HIS A 133 -2.66 3.02 -8.42
CA HIS A 133 -2.53 4.14 -9.35
C HIS A 133 -3.56 4.07 -10.49
N LEU A 134 -3.57 5.07 -11.38
CA LEU A 134 -4.52 5.19 -12.48
C LEU A 134 -4.52 3.96 -13.38
N ASP A 135 -3.34 3.44 -13.72
CA ASP A 135 -3.21 2.25 -14.56
C ASP A 135 -3.89 1.02 -13.91
N ASP A 136 -3.84 0.85 -12.58
CA ASP A 136 -4.54 -0.25 -11.90
C ASP A 136 -6.06 -0.11 -12.02
N ALA A 137 -6.57 1.12 -12.01
CA ALA A 137 -8.00 1.38 -12.18
C ALA A 137 -8.45 1.04 -13.60
N VAL A 138 -7.63 1.39 -14.60
CA VAL A 138 -7.85 1.05 -16.01
C VAL A 138 -7.78 -0.47 -16.22
N GLU A 139 -6.79 -1.16 -15.65
CA GLU A 139 -6.69 -2.62 -15.69
C GLU A 139 -7.92 -3.28 -15.06
N THR A 140 -8.33 -2.81 -13.89
CA THR A 140 -9.53 -3.31 -13.21
C THR A 140 -10.79 -3.08 -14.05
N PHE A 141 -10.91 -1.91 -14.67
CA PHE A 141 -12.01 -1.60 -15.58
C PHE A 141 -12.08 -2.59 -16.74
N TYR A 142 -10.96 -2.85 -17.42
CA TYR A 142 -10.92 -3.82 -18.50
C TYR A 142 -11.23 -5.23 -18.04
N MET A 143 -10.69 -5.68 -16.90
CA MET A 143 -11.02 -6.99 -16.35
C MET A 143 -12.53 -7.15 -16.10
N ASN A 144 -13.17 -6.15 -15.48
CA ASN A 144 -14.61 -6.18 -15.21
C ASN A 144 -15.43 -6.16 -16.51
N LEU A 145 -15.04 -5.34 -17.48
CA LEU A 145 -15.73 -5.23 -18.76
C LEU A 145 -15.68 -6.56 -19.53
N TRP A 146 -14.49 -7.15 -19.66
CA TRP A 146 -14.31 -8.33 -20.51
C TRP A 146 -14.72 -9.65 -19.85
N ARG A 147 -14.56 -9.77 -18.52
CA ARG A 147 -14.91 -11.03 -17.82
C ARG A 147 -16.35 -11.06 -17.33
N GLU A 148 -16.91 -9.91 -16.99
CA GLU A 148 -18.22 -9.82 -16.34
C GLU A 148 -19.23 -8.97 -17.12
N GLY A 149 -18.82 -8.29 -18.20
CA GLY A 149 -19.68 -7.35 -18.93
C GLY A 149 -20.04 -6.10 -18.12
N ARG A 150 -19.28 -5.78 -17.06
CA ARG A 150 -19.60 -4.73 -16.10
C ARG A 150 -18.74 -3.49 -16.32
N ILE A 151 -19.39 -2.33 -16.42
CA ILE A 151 -18.73 -1.02 -16.48
C ILE A 151 -18.43 -0.56 -15.05
N GLY A 152 -17.16 -0.59 -14.65
CA GLY A 152 -16.71 -0.05 -13.37
C GLY A 152 -15.31 -0.50 -12.98
N CYS A 153 -14.70 0.22 -12.04
CA CYS A 153 -13.44 -0.15 -11.40
C CYS A 153 -13.58 -0.01 -9.86
N PHE A 154 -12.47 -0.07 -9.13
CA PHE A 154 -12.51 0.17 -7.68
C PHE A 154 -12.77 1.65 -7.35
N SER A 155 -13.43 1.91 -6.23
CA SER A 155 -13.67 3.28 -5.75
C SER A 155 -12.40 3.91 -5.15
N PRO A 156 -12.16 5.23 -5.29
CA PRO A 156 -11.06 5.92 -4.60
C PRO A 156 -11.13 5.78 -3.08
N VAL A 157 -12.33 5.76 -2.51
CA VAL A 157 -12.62 5.57 -1.07
C VAL A 157 -13.55 4.39 -0.90
N THR A 158 -13.26 3.50 0.06
CA THR A 158 -14.09 2.32 0.35
C THR A 158 -14.18 2.12 1.85
N TYR A 159 -15.38 2.25 2.43
CA TYR A 159 -15.60 1.94 3.85
C TYR A 159 -15.79 0.43 4.03
N LEU A 160 -15.03 -0.16 4.96
CA LEU A 160 -15.14 -1.56 5.37
C LEU A 160 -15.89 -1.62 6.70
N ASP A 161 -17.21 -1.83 6.61
CA ASP A 161 -18.14 -1.94 7.74
C ASP A 161 -17.69 -2.98 8.79
N GLN A 162 -17.31 -4.17 8.36
CA GLN A 162 -16.92 -5.28 9.25
C GLN A 162 -15.67 -4.98 10.10
N ARG A 163 -14.84 -4.05 9.66
CA ARG A 163 -13.57 -3.71 10.33
C ARG A 163 -13.52 -2.27 10.84
N ASN A 164 -14.54 -1.47 10.56
CA ASN A 164 -14.58 -0.04 10.83
C ASN A 164 -13.32 0.69 10.32
N ILE A 165 -12.89 0.37 9.09
CA ILE A 165 -11.72 0.97 8.44
C ILE A 165 -12.13 1.56 7.10
N THR A 166 -11.61 2.74 6.76
CA THR A 166 -11.76 3.30 5.42
C THR A 166 -10.50 3.07 4.59
N LEU A 167 -10.65 2.39 3.45
CA LEU A 167 -9.60 2.27 2.45
C LEU A 167 -9.57 3.54 1.59
N ILE A 168 -8.37 4.08 1.40
CA ILE A 168 -8.13 5.23 0.51
C ILE A 168 -7.08 4.88 -0.54
N ARG A 169 -7.19 5.48 -1.73
CA ARG A 169 -6.26 5.25 -2.86
C ARG A 169 -5.72 6.59 -3.36
N PRO A 170 -4.76 7.21 -2.63
CA PRO A 170 -4.35 8.58 -2.91
C PRO A 170 -3.64 8.76 -4.26
N MET A 171 -3.10 7.70 -4.86
CA MET A 171 -2.40 7.76 -6.15
C MET A 171 -3.33 7.56 -7.36
N ILE A 172 -4.65 7.59 -7.19
CA ILE A 172 -5.61 7.26 -8.27
C ILE A 172 -5.50 8.13 -9.53
N PHE A 173 -4.93 9.34 -9.41
CA PHE A 173 -4.67 10.23 -10.54
C PHE A 173 -3.24 10.13 -11.11
N ALA A 174 -2.34 9.42 -10.43
CA ALA A 174 -0.98 9.24 -10.90
C ALA A 174 -0.90 8.05 -11.85
N THR A 175 -0.09 8.16 -12.90
CA THR A 175 0.24 7.02 -13.76
C THR A 175 1.41 6.22 -13.19
N GLU A 176 1.58 4.98 -13.64
CA GLU A 176 2.74 4.17 -13.27
C GLU A 176 4.07 4.87 -13.67
N SER A 177 4.08 5.59 -14.79
CA SER A 177 5.26 6.34 -15.24
C SER A 177 5.60 7.51 -14.32
N GLU A 178 4.60 8.22 -13.79
CA GLU A 178 4.80 9.29 -12.81
C GLU A 178 5.32 8.74 -11.48
N VAL A 179 4.83 7.58 -11.03
CA VAL A 179 5.35 6.91 -9.83
C VAL A 179 6.79 6.46 -10.04
N LYS A 180 7.11 5.80 -11.17
CA LYS A 180 8.47 5.38 -11.53
C LYS A 180 9.44 6.57 -11.57
N SER A 181 9.04 7.66 -12.23
CA SER A 181 9.84 8.88 -12.31
C SER A 181 10.08 9.49 -10.92
N ALA A 182 9.04 9.54 -10.08
CA ALA A 182 9.16 10.08 -8.73
C ALA A 182 10.15 9.28 -7.87
N VAL A 183 10.06 7.96 -7.89
CA VAL A 183 10.95 7.03 -7.17
C VAL A 183 12.39 7.16 -7.67
N TYR A 184 12.60 7.21 -8.99
CA TYR A 184 13.91 7.36 -9.59
C TYR A 184 14.60 8.68 -9.19
N HIS A 185 13.91 9.81 -9.36
CA HIS A 185 14.50 11.12 -9.08
C HIS A 185 14.71 11.41 -7.59
N ALA A 186 13.92 10.80 -6.70
CA ALA A 186 14.13 10.90 -5.27
C ALA A 186 15.14 9.87 -4.73
N GLY A 187 15.59 8.92 -5.55
CA GLY A 187 16.52 7.88 -5.12
C GLY A 187 15.95 6.97 -4.04
N LEU A 188 14.63 6.71 -4.07
CA LEU A 188 13.99 5.95 -3.00
C LEU A 188 14.43 4.47 -3.04
N PRO A 189 14.82 3.86 -1.91
CA PRO A 189 15.17 2.45 -1.86
C PRO A 189 13.95 1.57 -2.16
N ILE A 190 14.16 0.55 -2.99
CA ILE A 190 13.14 -0.45 -3.35
C ILE A 190 13.67 -1.83 -2.97
N ILE A 191 12.86 -2.61 -2.25
CA ILE A 191 13.18 -3.99 -1.92
C ILE A 191 12.60 -4.89 -3.00
N LYS A 192 13.46 -5.69 -3.64
CA LYS A 192 13.01 -6.67 -4.63
C LYS A 192 12.23 -7.77 -3.90
N ALA A 193 11.01 -8.04 -4.37
CA ALA A 193 10.16 -9.07 -3.77
C ALA A 193 10.82 -10.46 -3.84
N ALA A 194 11.02 -11.08 -2.68
CA ALA A 194 11.51 -12.46 -2.57
C ALA A 194 10.57 -13.48 -3.26
N ALA A 195 9.29 -13.15 -3.43
CA ALA A 195 8.29 -14.01 -4.10
C ALA A 195 8.68 -14.39 -5.54
N ARG A 196 9.49 -13.58 -6.23
CA ARG A 196 9.95 -13.88 -7.60
C ARG A 196 10.99 -14.99 -7.66
N LEU A 197 11.64 -15.33 -6.54
CA LEU A 197 12.66 -16.38 -6.45
C LEU A 197 12.07 -17.78 -6.21
N MET A 198 10.74 -17.88 -6.00
CA MET A 198 10.05 -19.13 -5.66
C MET A 198 9.04 -19.60 -6.71
N ALA A 199 8.95 -18.90 -7.84
CA ALA A 199 8.25 -19.41 -9.01
C ALA A 199 9.20 -20.39 -9.74
N PRO A 200 8.73 -21.60 -10.11
CA PRO A 200 9.54 -22.56 -10.87
C PRO A 200 9.96 -22.02 -12.24
#